data_AF-A0A7G8ZJY9-F1
#
_entry.id   AF-A0A7G8ZJY9-F1
#
_cell.length_a   1.000
_cell.length_b   1.000
_cell.length_c   1.000
_cell.angle_alpha   90.00
_cell.angle_beta   90.00
_cell.angle_gamma   90.00
#
_symmetry.space_group_name_H-M   'P 1'
#
loop_
_entity.id
_entity.type
_entity.pdbx_description
1 polymer ?
#
loop_
_entity_poly.entity_id
_entity_poly.type
_entity_poly.pdbx_seq_one_letter_code
_entity_poly.pdbx_strand_id
1 'polypeptide(L)'
;MNPGIGAPELIVLAVLALIVVGPKDLPMLFRRVGRFVGQARQMARDFQRSFDDMGREAEMSELRREIEALKSGNPVAKAKRELDDVQRDLASLEHETIVERKYAAAEKQHNTIDKKQPDGVAPAEPSQPTVEPYTKPKRKAAKPTVEE
;
A
#
# COMPACT_ATOMS: atom_id res chain seq x y z
N MET A 1 0.96 7.13 7.11
CA MET A 1 0.93 5.83 7.79
C MET A 1 -0.20 5.04 7.14
N ASN A 2 0.05 4.52 5.93
CA ASN A 2 -0.94 3.74 5.19
C ASN A 2 -0.26 2.41 4.80
N PRO A 3 -0.15 1.42 5.70
CA PRO A 3 0.50 0.17 5.38
C PRO A 3 -0.52 -0.98 5.44
N GLY A 4 -1.08 -1.30 4.28
CA GLY A 4 -1.68 -2.62 4.01
C GLY A 4 -3.02 -2.91 4.69
N ILE A 5 -3.61 -4.03 4.28
CA ILE A 5 -4.80 -4.64 4.88
C ILE A 5 -4.48 -4.97 6.34
N GLY A 6 -4.69 -4.01 7.23
CA GLY A 6 -4.53 -4.15 8.66
C GLY A 6 -5.83 -4.58 9.32
N ALA A 7 -5.74 -4.93 10.60
CA ALA A 7 -6.90 -5.18 11.44
C ALA A 7 -7.92 -4.02 11.43
N PRO A 8 -7.54 -2.72 11.50
CA PRO A 8 -8.53 -1.65 11.50
C PRO A 8 -9.26 -1.50 10.16
N GLU A 9 -8.57 -1.67 9.03
CA GLU A 9 -9.19 -1.61 7.69
C GLU A 9 -10.18 -2.76 7.47
N LEU A 10 -9.84 -3.97 7.94
CA LEU A 10 -10.77 -5.10 7.90
C LEU A 10 -12.03 -4.86 8.74
N ILE A 11 -11.92 -4.18 9.89
CA ILE A 11 -13.08 -3.81 10.71
C ILE A 11 -13.97 -2.82 9.95
N VAL A 12 -13.39 -1.81 9.28
CA VAL A 12 -14.16 -0.85 8.48
C VAL A 12 -14.90 -1.57 7.34
N LEU A 13 -14.24 -2.47 6.62
CA LEU A 13 -14.87 -3.29 5.58
C LEU A 13 -15.96 -4.21 6.15
N ALA A 14 -15.75 -4.80 7.33
CA ALA A 14 -16.75 -5.61 7.98
C ALA A 14 -18.01 -4.80 8.33
N VAL A 15 -17.85 -3.58 8.86
CA VAL A 15 -18.98 -2.69 9.16
C VAL A 15 -19.73 -2.31 7.88
N LEU A 16 -19.01 -1.94 6.80
CA LEU A 16 -19.62 -1.65 5.50
C LEU A 16 -20.41 -2.85 4.96
N ALA A 17 -19.83 -4.06 5.06
CA ALA A 17 -20.52 -5.28 4.65
C ALA A 17 -21.79 -5.55 5.48
N LEU A 18 -21.78 -5.26 6.79
CA LEU A 18 -22.98 -5.37 7.64
C LEU A 18 -24.06 -4.37 7.25
N ILE A 19 -23.71 -3.15 6.82
CA ILE A 19 -24.68 -2.13 6.38
C ILE A 19 -25.29 -2.52 5.02
N VAL A 20 -24.45 -2.92 4.07
CA VAL A 20 -24.86 -3.21 2.69
C VAL A 20 -25.67 -4.50 2.60
N VAL A 21 -25.18 -5.57 3.25
CA VAL A 21 -25.79 -6.91 3.17
C VAL A 21 -26.78 -7.12 4.30
N GLY A 22 -26.56 -6.51 5.46
CA GLY A 22 -27.34 -6.72 6.67
C GLY A 22 -26.60 -7.60 7.70
N PRO A 23 -26.73 -7.32 9.01
CA PRO A 23 -26.00 -8.03 10.06
C PRO A 23 -26.42 -9.49 10.24
N LYS A 24 -27.60 -9.86 9.76
CA LYS A 24 -28.13 -11.23 9.82
C LYS A 24 -27.82 -12.03 8.56
N ASP A 25 -27.64 -11.36 7.44
CA ASP A 25 -27.45 -12.01 6.14
C ASP A 25 -26.00 -12.40 5.91
N LEU A 26 -25.05 -11.57 6.36
CA LEU A 26 -23.62 -11.87 6.32
C LEU A 26 -23.26 -13.24 6.96
N PRO A 27 -23.68 -13.56 8.21
CA PRO A 27 -23.41 -14.88 8.80
C PRO A 27 -24.18 -16.01 8.09
N MET A 28 -25.36 -15.73 7.52
CA MET A 28 -26.12 -16.72 6.77
C MET A 28 -25.44 -17.05 5.43
N LEU A 29 -24.87 -16.06 4.75
CA LEU A 29 -24.06 -16.23 3.54
C LEU A 29 -22.80 -17.03 3.82
N PHE A 30 -22.05 -16.70 4.89
CA PHE A 30 -20.87 -17.49 5.27
C PHE A 30 -21.21 -18.95 5.58
N ARG A 31 -22.37 -19.23 6.19
CA ARG A 31 -22.84 -20.62 6.39
C ARG A 31 -23.15 -21.34 5.07
N ARG A 32 -23.62 -20.64 4.04
CA ARG A 32 -23.88 -21.23 2.71
C ARG A 32 -22.56 -21.50 1.98
N VAL A 33 -21.69 -20.50 1.91
CA VAL A 33 -20.35 -20.61 1.30
C VAL A 33 -19.52 -21.66 2.01
N GLY A 34 -19.52 -21.66 3.35
CA GLY A 34 -18.78 -22.62 4.16
C GLY A 34 -19.22 -24.07 3.94
N ARG A 35 -20.53 -24.32 3.72
CA ARG A 35 -21.01 -25.65 3.35
C ARG A 35 -20.52 -26.07 1.97
N PHE A 36 -20.57 -25.18 1.00
CA PHE A 36 -20.08 -25.46 -0.36
C PHE A 36 -18.56 -25.72 -0.36
N VAL A 37 -17.78 -24.85 0.29
CA VAL A 37 -16.33 -25.03 0.45
C VAL A 37 -16.00 -26.31 1.22
N GLY A 38 -16.78 -26.63 2.26
CA GLY A 38 -16.62 -27.86 3.04
C GLY A 38 -16.84 -29.12 2.19
N GLN A 39 -17.87 -29.12 1.35
CA GLN A 39 -18.15 -30.20 0.39
C GLN A 39 -17.05 -30.30 -0.66
N ALA A 40 -16.63 -29.18 -1.26
CA ALA A 40 -15.54 -29.16 -2.22
C ALA A 40 -14.22 -29.66 -1.61
N ARG A 41 -13.92 -29.27 -0.35
CA ARG A 41 -12.75 -29.74 0.39
C ARG A 41 -12.83 -31.24 0.66
N GLN A 42 -14.01 -31.78 0.94
CA GLN A 42 -14.22 -33.22 1.12
C GLN A 42 -14.00 -33.98 -0.17
N MET A 43 -14.66 -33.56 -1.26
CA MET A 43 -14.44 -34.11 -2.59
C MET A 43 -12.95 -34.09 -2.96
N ALA A 44 -12.27 -32.96 -2.76
CA ALA A 44 -10.83 -32.85 -3.03
C ALA A 44 -9.97 -33.82 -2.22
N ARG A 45 -10.35 -34.14 -0.97
CA ARG A 45 -9.66 -35.17 -0.17
C ARG A 45 -9.89 -36.57 -0.72
N ASP A 46 -11.09 -36.85 -1.21
CA ASP A 46 -11.44 -38.16 -1.80
C ASP A 46 -10.74 -38.34 -3.16
N PHE A 47 -10.67 -37.28 -3.96
CA PHE A 47 -9.83 -37.21 -5.15
C PHE A 47 -8.36 -37.43 -4.82
N GLN A 48 -7.81 -36.71 -3.83
CA GLN A 48 -6.41 -36.89 -3.41
C GLN A 48 -6.12 -38.35 -3.04
N ARG A 49 -7.00 -38.99 -2.25
CA ARG A 49 -6.88 -40.41 -1.90
C ARG A 49 -6.92 -41.32 -3.12
N SER A 50 -7.88 -41.10 -4.02
CA SER A 50 -8.01 -41.87 -5.26
C SER A 50 -6.80 -41.67 -6.19
N PHE A 51 -6.26 -40.46 -6.25
CA PHE A 51 -5.05 -40.12 -7.00
C PHE A 51 -3.79 -40.71 -6.37
N ASP A 52 -3.70 -40.77 -5.04
CA ASP A 52 -2.59 -41.43 -4.33
C ASP A 52 -2.66 -42.97 -4.51
N ASP A 53 -3.87 -43.54 -4.57
CA ASP A 53 -4.10 -44.97 -4.82
C ASP A 53 -3.83 -45.37 -6.28
N MET A 54 -4.19 -44.50 -7.24
CA MET A 54 -3.90 -44.67 -8.68
C MET A 54 -2.47 -44.24 -9.05
N GLY A 55 -1.84 -43.41 -8.22
CA GLY A 55 -0.58 -42.72 -8.47
C GLY A 55 0.67 -43.46 -8.01
N ARG A 56 0.79 -44.75 -8.35
CA ARG A 56 2.13 -45.37 -8.46
C ARG A 56 2.49 -45.48 -9.94
N GLU A 57 3.41 -44.60 -10.33
CA GLU A 57 4.21 -44.63 -11.57
C GLU A 57 3.45 -44.40 -12.90
N ALA A 58 3.08 -43.16 -13.23
CA ALA A 58 3.21 -42.54 -14.57
C ALA A 58 2.34 -41.29 -14.76
N GLU A 59 1.14 -41.23 -14.18
CA GLU A 59 0.15 -40.21 -14.55
C GLU A 59 0.28 -38.88 -13.76
N MET A 60 0.84 -38.91 -12.55
CA MET A 60 0.93 -37.72 -11.68
C MET A 60 2.03 -36.73 -12.09
N SER A 61 3.11 -37.19 -12.74
CA SER A 61 4.18 -36.31 -13.22
C SER A 61 3.76 -35.50 -14.44
N GLU A 62 2.97 -36.10 -15.33
CA GLU A 62 2.44 -35.46 -16.54
C GLU A 62 1.44 -34.36 -16.16
N LEU A 63 0.48 -34.67 -15.27
CA LEU A 63 -0.51 -33.70 -14.78
C LEU A 63 0.14 -32.54 -14.02
N ARG A 64 1.17 -32.80 -13.20
CA ARG A 64 1.93 -31.72 -12.54
C ARG A 64 2.61 -30.80 -13.55
N ARG A 65 3.17 -31.36 -14.62
CA ARG A 65 3.85 -30.58 -15.67
C ARG A 65 2.86 -29.77 -16.51
N GLU A 66 1.68 -30.30 -16.78
CA GLU A 66 0.60 -29.58 -17.47
C GLU A 66 0.02 -28.46 -16.60
N ILE A 67 -0.17 -28.70 -15.30
CA ILE A 67 -0.56 -27.65 -14.33
C ILE A 67 0.53 -26.57 -14.24
N GLU A 68 1.82 -26.94 -14.21
CA GLU A 68 2.93 -25.99 -14.22
C GLU A 68 3.00 -25.20 -15.55
N ALA A 69 2.69 -25.84 -16.68
CA ALA A 69 2.62 -25.20 -17.99
C ALA A 69 1.44 -24.20 -18.06
N LEU A 70 0.27 -24.56 -17.54
CA LEU A 70 -0.90 -23.67 -17.45
C LEU A 70 -0.65 -22.51 -16.47
N LYS A 71 0.01 -22.80 -15.34
CA LYS A 71 0.45 -21.82 -14.36
C LYS A 71 1.60 -20.95 -14.87
N SER A 72 2.36 -21.36 -15.88
CA SER A 72 3.36 -20.52 -16.55
C SER A 72 2.76 -19.69 -17.70
N GLY A 73 1.70 -20.18 -18.36
CA GLY A 73 0.85 -19.43 -19.30
C GLY A 73 -0.06 -18.36 -18.66
N ASN A 74 0.27 -17.92 -17.44
CA ASN A 74 -0.65 -17.58 -16.36
C ASN A 74 -1.57 -16.35 -16.60
N PRO A 75 -2.88 -16.54 -16.84
CA PRO A 75 -3.87 -15.46 -16.72
C PRO A 75 -3.91 -14.87 -15.30
N VAL A 76 -3.57 -15.66 -14.27
CA VAL A 76 -3.47 -15.17 -12.88
C VAL A 76 -2.27 -14.23 -12.69
N ALA A 77 -1.15 -14.44 -13.38
CA ALA A 77 -0.03 -13.50 -13.32
C ALA A 77 -0.36 -12.20 -14.06
N LYS A 78 -1.14 -12.28 -15.16
CA LYS A 78 -1.67 -11.08 -15.82
C LYS A 78 -2.63 -10.33 -14.90
N ALA A 79 -3.59 -11.01 -14.29
CA ALA A 79 -4.52 -10.41 -13.33
C ALA A 79 -3.80 -9.78 -12.12
N LYS A 80 -2.74 -10.42 -11.60
CA LYS A 80 -1.91 -9.83 -10.54
C LYS A 80 -1.19 -8.57 -11.00
N ARG A 81 -0.61 -8.58 -12.21
CA ARG A 81 0.05 -7.39 -12.78
C ARG A 81 -0.93 -6.24 -12.99
N GLU A 82 -2.12 -6.54 -13.50
CA GLU A 82 -3.19 -5.54 -13.66
C GLU A 82 -3.64 -4.97 -12.31
N LEU A 83 -3.75 -5.81 -11.27
CA LEU A 83 -4.04 -5.34 -9.91
C LEU A 83 -2.92 -4.45 -9.33
N ASP A 84 -1.66 -4.82 -9.55
CA ASP A 84 -0.50 -4.04 -9.11
C ASP A 84 -0.44 -2.68 -9.82
N ASP A 85 -0.80 -2.62 -11.10
CA ASP A 85 -0.83 -1.38 -11.89
C ASP A 85 -1.95 -0.45 -11.40
N VAL A 86 -3.16 -0.97 -11.21
CA VAL A 86 -4.27 -0.21 -10.60
C VAL A 86 -3.91 0.30 -9.20
N GLN A 87 -3.20 -0.51 -8.41
CA GLN A 87 -2.75 -0.10 -7.09
C GLN A 87 -1.74 1.07 -7.15
N ARG A 88 -0.82 1.08 -8.12
CA ARG A 88 0.12 2.20 -8.32
C ARG A 88 -0.58 3.48 -8.77
N ASP A 89 -1.56 3.37 -9.67
CA ASP A 89 -2.34 4.51 -10.14
C ASP A 89 -3.20 5.12 -9.03
N LEU A 90 -3.79 4.31 -8.16
CA LEU A 90 -4.49 4.82 -6.98
C LEU A 90 -3.53 5.50 -6.00
N ALA A 91 -2.34 4.93 -5.79
CA ALA A 91 -1.34 5.50 -4.88
C ALA A 91 -0.77 6.85 -5.37
N SER A 92 -0.66 7.05 -6.70
CA SER A 92 -0.20 8.32 -7.27
C SER A 92 -1.26 9.42 -7.17
N LEU A 93 -2.54 9.09 -7.35
CA LEU A 93 -3.67 10.02 -7.16
C LEU A 93 -3.82 10.45 -5.69
N GLU A 94 -3.58 9.55 -4.73
CA GLU A 94 -3.51 9.93 -3.31
C GLU A 94 -2.33 10.88 -3.03
N HIS A 95 -1.20 10.73 -3.73
CA HIS A 95 -0.03 11.59 -3.52
C HIS A 95 -0.24 13.00 -4.05
N GLU A 96 -0.84 13.14 -5.23
CA GLU A 96 -1.11 14.45 -5.86
C GLU A 96 -2.07 15.29 -4.99
N THR A 97 -3.13 14.68 -4.46
CA THR A 97 -4.12 15.38 -3.62
C THR A 97 -3.59 15.78 -2.23
N ILE A 98 -2.68 15.00 -1.65
CA ILE A 98 -2.06 15.31 -0.34
C ILE A 98 -0.97 16.38 -0.49
N VAL A 99 -0.23 16.36 -1.59
CA VAL A 99 0.74 17.40 -1.96
C VAL A 99 -0.01 18.71 -2.16
N GLU A 100 -1.00 18.76 -3.05
CA GLU A 100 -1.82 19.96 -3.32
C GLU A 100 -2.40 20.58 -2.03
N ARG A 101 -2.97 19.75 -1.13
CA ARG A 101 -3.50 20.21 0.15
C ARG A 101 -2.43 20.72 1.13
N LYS A 102 -1.22 20.14 1.12
CA LYS A 102 -0.12 20.59 1.99
C LYS A 102 0.47 21.91 1.51
N TYR A 103 0.60 22.10 0.20
CA TYR A 103 1.05 23.37 -0.38
C TYR A 103 -0.01 24.47 -0.21
N ALA A 104 -1.29 24.18 -0.42
CA ALA A 104 -2.39 25.13 -0.19
C ALA A 104 -2.61 25.49 1.30
N ALA A 105 -2.29 24.57 2.23
CA ALA A 105 -2.35 24.85 3.68
C ALA A 105 -1.15 25.68 4.16
N ALA A 106 0.03 25.51 3.55
CA ALA A 106 1.22 26.31 3.85
C ALA A 106 1.07 27.77 3.39
N GLU A 107 0.35 28.02 2.29
CA GLU A 107 0.12 29.37 1.78
C GLU A 107 -0.84 30.20 2.67
N LYS A 108 -1.79 29.54 3.37
CA LYS A 108 -2.74 30.23 4.27
C LYS A 108 -2.17 30.66 5.61
N GLN A 109 -0.96 30.24 5.99
CA GLN A 109 -0.32 30.71 7.23
C GLN A 109 0.60 31.92 7.04
N HIS A 110 0.87 32.35 5.79
CA HIS A 110 1.72 33.53 5.55
C HIS A 110 0.94 34.86 5.44
N ASN A 111 -0.40 34.84 5.39
CA ASN A 111 -1.20 36.06 5.20
C ASN A 111 -1.97 36.55 6.43
N THR A 112 -1.51 36.23 7.66
CA THR A 112 -2.09 36.79 8.90
C THR A 112 -1.12 37.68 9.68
N ILE A 113 0.03 38.04 9.12
CA ILE A 113 0.97 39.00 9.71
C ILE A 113 1.24 40.15 8.73
N ASP A 114 0.22 40.75 8.13
CA ASP A 114 0.40 42.07 7.51
C ASP A 114 -0.94 42.76 7.25
N LYS A 115 -1.58 43.25 8.33
CA LYS A 115 -2.52 44.36 8.20
C LYS A 115 -2.65 45.16 9.49
N LYS A 116 -1.65 46.01 9.78
CA LYS A 116 -1.90 47.27 10.50
C LYS A 116 -0.83 48.31 10.16
N GLN A 117 -1.23 49.31 9.39
CA GLN A 117 -0.52 50.55 9.05
C GLN A 117 -1.55 51.69 9.22
N PRO A 118 -1.18 52.97 9.47
CA PRO A 118 0.02 53.57 10.06
C PRO A 118 -0.32 54.36 11.35
N ASP A 119 0.67 54.91 12.06
CA ASP A 119 0.68 56.32 12.53
C ASP A 119 2.02 56.64 13.19
N GLY A 120 2.57 57.82 12.88
CA GLY A 120 3.56 58.50 13.72
C GLY A 120 5.00 58.49 13.20
N VAL A 121 5.38 59.60 12.58
CA VAL A 121 6.73 59.94 12.11
C VAL A 121 7.60 60.41 13.28
N ALA A 122 8.82 59.88 13.46
CA ALA A 122 9.96 60.62 14.01
C ALA A 122 11.31 59.91 13.69
N PRO A 123 12.40 60.63 13.37
CA PRO A 123 13.57 60.09 12.65
C PRO A 123 14.89 60.07 13.45
N ALA A 124 15.73 59.05 13.26
CA ALA A 124 17.20 58.97 13.48
C ALA A 124 17.59 57.47 13.44
N GLU A 125 18.68 56.94 12.89
CA GLU A 125 19.92 57.38 12.25
C GLU A 125 20.48 56.13 11.51
N PRO A 126 21.37 56.26 10.50
CA PRO A 126 21.75 55.16 9.63
C PRO A 126 22.89 54.32 10.23
N SER A 127 22.72 53.00 10.34
CA SER A 127 23.83 52.08 10.61
C SER A 127 23.92 51.02 9.52
N GLN A 128 25.03 51.12 8.80
CA GLN A 128 25.46 50.30 7.67
C GLN A 128 25.74 48.83 8.06
N PRO A 129 25.90 47.93 7.07
CA PRO A 129 25.82 46.48 7.28
C PRO A 129 27.19 45.91 7.69
N THR A 130 27.22 45.11 8.76
CA THR A 130 28.35 44.21 9.02
C THR A 130 28.04 42.85 8.42
N VAL A 131 28.64 42.61 7.26
CA VAL A 131 28.88 41.27 6.73
C VAL A 131 30.02 40.64 7.54
N GLU A 132 29.80 39.46 8.10
CA GLU A 132 30.90 38.58 8.52
C GLU A 132 30.85 37.23 7.78
N PRO A 133 32.02 36.65 7.45
CA PRO A 133 32.21 35.88 6.24
C PRO A 133 32.08 34.38 6.46
N TYR A 134 31.54 33.71 5.44
CA TYR A 134 31.53 32.26 5.29
C TYR A 134 32.94 31.66 5.28
N THR A 135 33.17 30.63 6.11
CA THR A 135 34.33 29.74 5.98
C THR A 135 33.87 28.28 5.77
N LYS A 136 34.01 27.79 4.53
CA LYS A 136 34.31 26.35 4.25
C LYS A 136 35.81 26.18 4.45
N PRO A 137 36.33 25.02 4.91
CA PRO A 137 36.28 23.74 4.17
C PRO A 137 36.29 22.52 5.14
N LYS A 138 36.50 21.24 4.84
CA LYS A 138 37.08 20.47 3.73
C LYS A 138 36.69 18.99 3.94
N ARG A 139 36.37 18.30 2.84
CA ARG A 139 36.35 16.84 2.67
C ARG A 139 37.52 16.14 3.37
N LYS A 140 37.28 14.99 4.00
CA LYS A 140 38.21 13.84 3.99
C LYS A 140 37.44 12.52 3.87
N ALA A 141 37.97 11.66 3.04
CA ALA A 141 37.44 10.36 2.64
C ALA A 141 38.26 9.22 3.28
N ALA A 142 37.63 8.04 3.33
CA ALA A 142 38.19 6.67 3.39
C ALA A 142 38.82 6.26 4.74
N LYS A 143 38.64 5.02 5.24
CA LYS A 143 38.93 3.72 4.60
C LYS A 143 38.23 2.52 5.32
N PRO A 144 38.25 1.31 4.71
CA PRO A 144 37.48 0.13 5.10
C PRO A 144 38.23 -0.79 6.09
N THR A 145 37.49 -1.70 6.74
CA THR A 145 38.09 -2.83 7.46
C THR A 145 37.25 -4.09 7.22
N VAL A 146 37.91 -5.11 6.66
CA VAL A 146 37.51 -6.51 6.54
C VAL A 146 38.52 -7.27 7.39
N GLU A 147 38.06 -8.16 8.26
CA GLU A 147 38.74 -9.27 8.96
C GLU A 147 37.71 -9.80 10.00
N GLU A 148 37.45 -11.08 10.25
CA GLU A 148 37.92 -12.40 9.79
C GLU A 148 36.73 -13.38 10.00
#